data_AF-A0A1J5TPV7-F1
#
_entry.id   AF-A0A1J5TPV7-F1
#
_cell.length_a   1.000
_cell.length_b   1.000
_cell.length_c   1.000
_cell.angle_alpha   90.00
_cell.angle_beta   90.00
_cell.angle_gamma   90.00
#
_symmetry.space_group_name_H-M   'P 1'
#
loop_
_entity.id
_entity.type
_entity.pdbx_description
1 polymer ?
#
loop_
_entity_poly.entity_id
_entity_poly.type
_entity_poly.pdbx_seq_one_letter_code
_entity_poly.pdbx_strand_id
1 'polypeptide(L)'
;MEVLSLLRVIAGLVVVLFLPGYTLIQAMFPRRGELDEEFDTLYRVTLGMAMSIAVVILVGFVLGNPALGNAPEWDGISDGDKGYFQTFFVTTSLVVIILLFFGAGWYRGAYPWMANIHPSLARAAPGLRIESELAVAGKYIPAELLELQGLKHDRDNVKRKMKEAELRKKTGSSMMKKYYDRREKTLLADLADIDSRMAELDDMLNRPGEGEGLSADVTQDEPETSDDEKDTEE
;
A
#
# COMPACT_ATOMS: atom_id res chain seq x y z
N MET A 1 39.69 14.66 2.16
CA MET A 1 38.85 14.84 3.36
C MET A 1 37.60 15.69 3.10
N GLU A 2 37.65 16.68 2.22
CA GLU A 2 36.53 17.60 1.92
C GLU A 2 35.27 16.93 1.36
N VAL A 3 35.42 15.92 0.49
CA VAL A 3 34.28 15.20 -0.12
C VAL A 3 33.47 14.44 0.94
N LEU A 4 34.13 13.80 1.91
CA LEU A 4 33.46 13.07 2.99
C LEU A 4 32.70 14.02 3.92
N SER A 5 33.25 15.20 4.22
CA SER A 5 32.53 16.22 4.99
C SER A 5 31.33 16.75 4.23
N LEU A 6 31.46 17.00 2.92
CA LEU A 6 30.34 17.47 2.08
C LEU A 6 29.20 16.44 2.04
N LEU A 7 29.53 15.16 1.82
CA LEU A 7 28.56 14.08 1.84
C LEU A 7 27.84 13.96 3.19
N ARG A 8 28.56 14.14 4.31
CA ARG A 8 27.97 14.12 5.65
C ARG A 8 26.98 15.27 5.86
N VAL A 9 27.31 16.47 5.39
CA VAL A 9 26.41 17.64 5.47
C VAL A 9 25.16 17.41 4.62
N ILE A 10 25.32 16.92 3.39
CA ILE A 10 24.19 16.60 2.51
C ILE A 10 23.31 15.50 3.13
N ALA A 11 23.91 14.44 3.67
CA ALA A 11 23.18 13.37 4.33
C ALA A 11 22.42 13.89 5.56
N GLY A 12 23.06 14.72 6.40
CA GLY A 12 22.39 15.37 7.54
C GLY A 12 21.21 16.24 7.11
N LEU A 13 21.38 17.01 6.03
CA LEU A 13 20.31 17.84 5.48
C LEU A 13 19.12 16.99 5.03
N VAL A 14 19.36 15.90 4.30
CA VAL A 14 18.30 14.99 3.84
C VAL A 14 17.60 14.30 5.01
N VAL A 15 18.35 13.86 6.02
CA VAL A 15 17.79 13.24 7.23
C VAL A 15 16.92 14.22 8.00
N VAL A 16 17.30 15.49 8.10
CA VAL A 16 16.55 16.48 8.88
C VAL A 16 15.36 17.05 8.09
N LEU A 17 15.54 17.35 6.81
CA LEU A 17 14.54 18.07 6.01
C LEU A 17 13.55 17.17 5.27
N PHE A 18 13.82 15.86 5.15
CA PHE A 18 12.99 15.01 4.30
C PHE A 18 12.60 13.67 4.92
N LEU A 19 13.56 12.87 5.37
CA LEU A 19 13.33 11.45 5.69
C LEU A 19 12.23 11.16 6.74
N PRO A 20 12.24 11.77 7.94
CA PRO A 20 11.26 11.43 8.98
C PRO A 20 9.84 11.88 8.58
N GLY A 21 9.72 13.02 7.89
CA GLY A 21 8.42 13.48 7.41
C GLY A 21 7.90 12.65 6.23
N TYR A 22 8.76 12.35 5.25
CA TYR A 22 8.38 11.55 4.08
C TYR A 22 7.94 10.14 4.48
N THR A 23 8.68 9.48 5.38
CA THR A 23 8.30 8.15 5.89
C THR A 23 7.01 8.19 6.71
N LEU A 24 6.74 9.28 7.45
CA LEU A 24 5.46 9.47 8.13
C LEU A 24 4.30 9.62 7.15
N ILE A 25 4.44 10.45 6.11
CA ILE A 25 3.39 10.61 5.10
C ILE A 25 3.13 9.30 4.36
N GLN A 26 4.19 8.57 4.03
CA GLN A 26 4.08 7.25 3.40
C GLN A 26 3.37 6.25 4.33
N ALA A 27 3.55 6.37 5.66
CA ALA A 27 2.84 5.57 6.64
C ALA A 27 1.38 5.99 6.86
N MET A 28 1.06 7.28 6.73
CA MET A 28 -0.32 7.78 6.88
C MET A 28 -1.18 7.53 5.65
N PHE A 29 -0.63 7.77 4.47
CA PHE A 29 -1.30 7.67 3.18
C PHE A 29 -0.59 6.64 2.30
N PRO A 30 -0.76 5.33 2.54
CA PRO A 30 -0.05 4.30 1.81
C PRO A 30 -0.47 4.18 0.34
N ARG A 31 -1.65 4.71 -0.07
CA ARG A 31 -2.20 4.47 -1.41
C ARG A 31 -1.91 5.61 -2.37
N ARG A 32 -1.60 5.28 -3.62
CA ARG A 32 -1.47 6.27 -4.70
C ARG A 32 -2.82 6.91 -4.96
N GLY A 33 -2.86 8.25 -5.01
CA GLY A 33 -4.07 9.03 -5.28
C GLY A 33 -4.94 9.33 -4.05
N GLU A 34 -4.48 9.04 -2.83
CA GLU A 34 -5.20 9.42 -1.60
C GLU A 34 -5.12 10.92 -1.28
N LEU A 35 -4.03 11.57 -1.69
CA LEU A 35 -3.84 13.02 -1.47
C LEU A 35 -4.42 13.81 -2.63
N ASP A 36 -4.03 13.44 -3.85
CA ASP A 36 -4.55 14.01 -5.08
C ASP A 36 -4.31 13.01 -6.23
N GLU A 37 -5.25 12.88 -7.15
CA GLU A 37 -5.19 11.89 -8.24
C GLU A 37 -4.11 12.25 -9.27
N GLU A 38 -3.91 13.55 -9.53
CA GLU A 38 -2.97 14.04 -10.54
C GLU A 38 -1.57 14.35 -9.97
N PHE A 39 -1.48 14.82 -8.72
CA PHE A 39 -0.23 15.32 -8.12
C PHE A 39 0.21 14.59 -6.85
N ASP A 40 -0.22 13.34 -6.63
CA ASP A 40 0.09 12.54 -5.43
C ASP A 40 1.58 12.59 -5.03
N THR A 41 2.48 12.44 -6.00
CA THR A 41 3.93 12.42 -5.75
C THR A 41 4.45 13.78 -5.27
N LEU A 42 3.99 14.86 -5.89
CA LEU A 42 4.40 16.21 -5.52
C LEU A 42 3.89 16.58 -4.12
N TYR A 43 2.63 16.22 -3.81
CA TYR A 43 2.07 16.41 -2.48
C TYR A 43 2.83 15.60 -1.43
N ARG A 44 3.15 14.33 -1.69
CA ARG A 44 3.94 13.51 -0.76
C ARG A 44 5.31 14.11 -0.46
N VAL A 45 5.98 14.64 -1.47
CA VAL A 45 7.30 15.27 -1.29
C VAL A 45 7.19 16.57 -0.51
N THR A 46 6.28 17.46 -0.90
CA THR A 46 6.12 18.78 -0.27
C THR A 46 5.57 18.68 1.15
N LEU A 47 4.51 17.89 1.35
CA LEU A 47 3.96 17.57 2.67
C LEU A 47 4.99 16.83 3.53
N GLY A 48 5.76 15.91 2.92
CA GLY A 48 6.86 15.20 3.58
C GLY A 48 7.92 16.15 4.12
N MET A 49 8.35 17.16 3.35
CA MET A 49 9.29 18.16 3.85
C MET A 49 8.73 18.98 5.00
N ALA A 50 7.48 19.46 4.88
CA ALA A 50 6.82 20.22 5.94
C ALA A 50 6.69 19.39 7.23
N MET A 51 6.28 18.12 7.09
CA MET A 51 6.14 17.19 8.20
C MET A 51 7.48 16.82 8.82
N SER A 52 8.57 16.80 8.05
CA SER A 52 9.91 16.52 8.55
C SER A 52 10.34 17.57 9.56
N ILE A 53 10.09 18.85 9.27
CA ILE A 53 10.38 19.96 10.18
C ILE A 53 9.57 19.81 11.47
N ALA A 54 8.28 19.48 11.37
CA ALA A 54 7.43 19.26 12.54
C ALA A 54 7.95 18.13 13.43
N VAL A 55 8.30 16.98 12.85
CA VAL A 55 8.84 15.82 13.59
C VAL A 55 10.16 16.17 14.25
N VAL A 56 11.10 16.81 13.55
CA VAL A 56 12.39 17.21 14.11
C VAL A 56 12.23 18.16 15.29
N ILE A 57 11.34 19.15 15.18
CA ILE A 57 11.04 20.07 16.29
C ILE A 57 10.46 19.33 17.49
N LEU A 58 9.52 18.39 17.27
CA LEU A 58 8.95 17.59 18.35
C LEU A 58 10.00 16.72 19.04
N VAL A 59 10.89 16.07 18.28
CA VAL A 59 12.01 15.29 18.83
C VAL A 59 12.93 16.18 19.64
N GLY A 60 13.27 17.37 19.11
CA GLY A 60 14.10 18.33 19.82
C GLY A 60 13.45 18.81 21.12
N PHE A 61 12.15 19.07 21.12
CA PHE A 61 11.40 19.48 22.31
C PHE A 61 11.36 18.37 23.36
N VAL A 62 11.12 17.13 22.93
CA VAL A 62 11.14 15.96 23.83
C VAL A 62 12.51 15.82 24.46
N LEU A 63 13.59 15.73 23.66
CA LEU A 63 14.95 15.54 24.17
C LEU A 63 15.49 16.75 24.95
N GLY A 64 15.01 17.95 24.65
CA GLY A 64 15.37 19.19 25.36
C GLY A 64 14.60 19.40 26.66
N ASN A 65 13.63 18.54 27.00
CA ASN A 65 12.83 18.69 28.20
C ASN A 65 13.67 18.42 29.47
N PRO A 66 13.81 19.41 30.39
CA PRO A 66 14.56 19.23 31.63
C PRO A 66 14.03 18.10 32.53
N ALA A 67 12.75 17.72 32.39
CA ALA A 67 12.15 16.64 33.16
C ALA A 67 12.78 15.25 32.88
N LEU A 68 13.48 15.09 31.75
CA LEU A 68 14.24 13.86 31.44
C LEU A 68 15.51 13.72 32.28
N GLY A 69 15.97 14.81 32.92
CA GLY A 69 17.21 14.84 33.68
C GLY A 69 18.45 14.83 32.78
N ASN A 70 19.55 14.37 33.35
CA ASN A 70 20.85 14.31 32.68
C ASN A 70 20.98 13.06 31.83
N ALA A 71 21.72 13.18 30.72
CA ALA A 71 22.03 12.04 29.88
C ALA A 71 22.99 11.07 30.59
N PRO A 72 22.97 9.77 30.25
CA PRO A 72 23.97 8.82 30.72
C PRO A 72 25.38 9.31 30.34
N GLU A 73 26.34 9.20 31.26
CA GLU A 73 27.74 9.50 30.99
C GLU A 73 28.40 8.26 30.35
N TRP A 74 28.59 8.31 29.03
CA TRP A 74 29.30 7.27 28.28
C TRP A 74 30.57 7.86 27.71
N ASP A 75 31.70 7.28 28.11
CA ASP A 75 33.03 7.76 27.74
C ASP A 75 33.16 7.91 26.22
N GLY A 76 33.45 9.14 25.78
CA GLY A 76 33.59 9.51 24.38
C GLY A 76 32.30 9.63 23.55
N ILE A 77 31.11 9.33 24.10
CA ILE A 77 29.84 9.30 23.34
C ILE A 77 28.84 10.35 23.85
N SER A 78 28.73 10.52 25.16
CA SER A 78 27.79 11.46 25.77
C SER A 78 28.37 12.12 27.01
N ASP A 79 28.07 13.41 27.15
CA ASP A 79 28.49 14.23 28.28
C ASP A 79 27.42 14.16 29.37
N GLY A 80 27.72 13.49 30.49
CA GLY A 80 26.78 13.21 31.58
C GLY A 80 26.30 14.46 32.33
N ASP A 81 27.04 15.56 32.22
CA ASP A 81 26.67 16.84 32.83
C ASP A 81 25.68 17.65 31.96
N LYS A 82 25.42 17.18 30.73
CA LYS A 82 24.48 17.81 29.78
C LYS A 82 23.19 16.99 29.67
N GLY A 83 22.09 17.68 29.34
CA GLY A 83 20.82 17.03 29.04
C GLY A 83 20.87 16.17 27.76
N TYR A 84 19.76 15.52 27.42
CA TYR A 84 19.63 14.61 26.27
C TYR A 84 19.71 15.28 24.90
N PHE A 85 19.72 16.62 24.82
CA PHE A 85 19.88 17.36 23.56
C PHE A 85 21.33 17.37 23.07
N GLN A 86 21.85 16.19 22.73
CA GLN A 86 23.20 15.98 22.19
C GLN A 86 23.11 15.30 20.82
N THR A 87 24.14 15.47 19.98
CA THR A 87 24.15 14.95 18.60
C THR A 87 23.87 13.46 18.53
N PHE A 88 24.42 12.68 19.45
CA PHE A 88 24.22 11.23 19.49
C PHE A 88 22.75 10.85 19.71
N PHE A 89 22.12 11.40 20.75
CA PHE A 89 20.72 11.10 21.08
C PHE A 89 19.74 11.64 20.04
N VAL A 90 20.00 12.84 19.49
CA VAL A 90 19.17 13.41 18.41
C VAL A 90 19.24 12.52 17.16
N THR A 91 20.44 12.14 16.73
CA THR A 91 20.62 11.29 15.55
C THR A 91 19.97 9.93 15.75
N THR A 92 20.20 9.31 16.91
CA THR A 92 19.63 7.98 17.23
C THR A 92 18.11 8.04 17.28
N SER A 93 17.53 9.07 17.93
CA SER A 93 16.08 9.23 18.02
C SER A 93 15.45 9.43 16.64
N LEU A 94 16.07 10.24 15.77
CA LEU A 94 15.59 10.43 14.40
C LEU A 94 15.66 9.13 13.59
N VAL A 95 16.74 8.35 13.69
CA VAL A 95 16.86 7.06 13.01
C VAL A 95 15.79 6.08 13.51
N VAL A 96 15.57 6.00 14.83
CA VAL A 96 14.53 5.14 15.42
C VAL A 96 13.15 5.54 14.91
N ILE A 97 12.84 6.84 14.87
CA ILE A 97 11.55 7.34 14.36
C ILE A 97 11.37 7.02 12.87
N ILE A 98 12.42 7.21 12.05
CA ILE A 98 12.39 6.85 10.63
C ILE A 98 12.10 5.36 10.47
N LEU A 99 12.75 4.50 11.25
CA LEU A 99 12.52 3.05 11.21
C LEU A 99 11.11 2.68 11.68
N LEU A 100 10.59 3.34 12.71
CA LEU A 100 9.21 3.13 13.19
C LEU A 100 8.18 3.52 12.13
N PHE A 101 8.34 4.68 11.49
CA PHE A 101 7.44 5.12 10.42
C PHE A 101 7.57 4.25 9.18
N PHE A 102 8.79 3.85 8.82
CA PHE A 102 9.02 2.90 7.73
C PHE A 102 8.34 1.56 8.01
N GLY A 103 8.48 1.01 9.22
CA GLY A 103 7.82 -0.22 9.64
C GLY A 103 6.30 -0.10 9.63
N ALA A 104 5.76 1.03 10.10
CA ALA A 104 4.32 1.32 10.06
C ALA A 104 3.79 1.45 8.62
N GLY A 105 4.54 2.13 7.75
CA GLY A 105 4.21 2.24 6.32
C GLY A 105 4.31 0.92 5.60
N TRP A 106 5.31 0.09 5.91
CA TRP A 106 5.40 -1.27 5.42
C TRP A 106 4.21 -2.12 5.89
N TYR A 107 3.86 -2.08 7.18
CA TYR A 107 2.69 -2.78 7.72
C TYR A 107 1.40 -2.41 6.98
N ARG A 108 1.25 -1.14 6.59
CA ARG A 108 0.12 -0.62 5.79
C ARG A 108 0.25 -0.81 4.27
N GLY A 109 1.32 -1.43 3.77
CA GLY A 109 1.49 -1.71 2.34
C GLY A 109 1.96 -0.52 1.49
N ALA A 110 2.61 0.48 2.09
CA ALA A 110 3.05 1.69 1.39
C ALA A 110 4.26 1.48 0.45
N TYR A 111 4.92 0.32 0.53
CA TYR A 111 6.14 -0.01 -0.20
C TYR A 111 5.96 -1.28 -1.05
N PRO A 112 5.24 -1.21 -2.19
CA PRO A 112 4.95 -2.38 -3.03
C PRO A 112 6.21 -2.99 -3.65
N TRP A 113 7.27 -2.20 -3.85
CA TRP A 113 8.55 -2.68 -4.38
C TRP A 113 9.23 -3.73 -3.48
N MET A 114 8.88 -3.78 -2.19
CA MET A 114 9.43 -4.74 -1.23
C MET A 114 9.08 -6.19 -1.60
N ALA A 115 7.96 -6.40 -2.32
CA ALA A 115 7.54 -7.71 -2.81
C ALA A 115 8.54 -8.33 -3.80
N ASN A 116 9.30 -7.49 -4.53
CA ASN A 116 10.32 -7.97 -5.47
C ASN A 116 11.55 -8.54 -4.75
N ILE A 117 11.76 -8.20 -3.47
CA ILE A 117 12.89 -8.69 -2.68
C ILE A 117 12.56 -10.05 -2.09
N HIS A 118 11.36 -10.20 -1.51
CA HIS A 118 10.93 -11.46 -0.92
C HIS A 118 9.40 -11.51 -0.80
N PRO A 119 8.75 -12.66 -1.12
CA PRO A 119 7.29 -12.78 -1.11
C PRO A 119 6.67 -12.56 0.28
N SER A 120 7.36 -12.87 1.38
CA SER A 120 6.86 -12.61 2.74
C SER A 120 6.83 -11.12 3.13
N LEU A 121 7.51 -10.25 2.36
CA LEU A 121 7.47 -8.81 2.59
C LEU A 121 6.35 -8.10 1.82
N ALA A 122 5.60 -8.82 1.00
CA ALA A 122 4.44 -8.28 0.31
C ALA A 122 3.31 -7.99 1.30
N ARG A 123 2.86 -6.73 1.33
CA ARG A 123 1.69 -6.29 2.10
C ARG A 123 0.85 -5.38 1.21
N ALA A 124 -0.44 -5.70 1.10
CA ALA A 124 -1.39 -4.90 0.35
C ALA A 124 -1.92 -3.74 1.20
N ALA A 125 -2.07 -2.57 0.59
CA ALA A 125 -2.78 -1.47 1.23
C ALA A 125 -4.26 -1.82 1.44
N PRO A 126 -4.88 -1.39 2.55
CA PRO A 126 -6.28 -1.71 2.85
C PRO A 126 -7.22 -1.29 1.71
N GLY A 127 -8.12 -2.16 1.27
CA GLY A 127 -9.18 -1.85 0.29
C GLY A 127 -8.85 -2.11 -1.18
N LEU A 128 -7.78 -2.85 -1.48
CA LEU A 128 -7.33 -3.19 -2.84
C LEU A 128 -7.12 -4.71 -3.02
N ARG A 129 -7.97 -5.52 -2.34
CA ARG A 129 -7.76 -6.96 -2.18
C ARG A 129 -7.62 -7.74 -3.49
N ILE A 130 -8.13 -7.22 -4.61
CA ILE A 130 -8.22 -7.99 -5.87
C ILE A 130 -7.09 -7.65 -6.86
N GLU A 131 -6.57 -6.42 -6.90
CA GLU A 131 -5.50 -6.04 -7.85
C GLU A 131 -4.08 -6.23 -7.25
N SER A 132 -3.96 -6.22 -5.92
CA SER A 132 -2.67 -6.23 -5.23
C SER A 132 -2.10 -7.62 -4.96
N GLU A 133 -2.93 -8.63 -4.73
CA GLU A 133 -2.48 -10.04 -4.71
C GLU A 133 -1.99 -10.48 -6.09
N LEU A 134 -2.63 -9.95 -7.14
CA LEU A 134 -2.35 -10.24 -8.54
C LEU A 134 -1.05 -9.61 -9.04
N ALA A 135 -0.77 -8.35 -8.68
CA ALA A 135 0.46 -7.66 -9.06
C ALA A 135 1.70 -8.17 -8.30
N VAL A 136 1.51 -8.71 -7.09
CA VAL A 136 2.58 -9.26 -6.23
C VAL A 136 3.02 -10.66 -6.68
N ALA A 137 2.12 -11.46 -7.26
CA ALA A 137 2.42 -12.84 -7.61
C ALA A 137 3.22 -13.02 -8.92
N GLY A 138 3.47 -11.96 -9.69
CA GLY A 138 4.19 -12.04 -10.98
C GLY A 138 3.54 -12.96 -12.02
N LYS A 139 2.35 -13.49 -11.74
CA LYS A 139 1.56 -14.30 -12.66
C LYS A 139 0.64 -13.36 -13.43
N TYR A 140 0.74 -13.47 -14.75
CA TYR A 140 -0.18 -13.01 -15.79
C TYR A 140 -1.45 -12.36 -15.23
N ILE A 141 -1.69 -11.09 -15.56
CA ILE A 141 -3.02 -10.50 -15.46
C ILE A 141 -3.94 -11.47 -16.21
N PRO A 142 -4.83 -12.22 -15.54
CA PRO A 142 -5.72 -13.12 -16.22
C PRO A 142 -6.58 -12.22 -17.10
N ALA A 143 -6.71 -12.58 -18.38
CA ALA A 143 -7.44 -11.79 -19.36
C ALA A 143 -8.86 -11.41 -18.84
N GLU A 144 -9.41 -12.28 -18.00
CA GLU A 144 -10.68 -12.14 -17.26
C GLU A 144 -10.75 -10.86 -16.39
N LEU A 145 -9.67 -10.45 -15.72
CA LEU A 145 -9.67 -9.25 -14.88
C LEU A 145 -9.58 -7.96 -15.70
N LEU A 146 -8.81 -7.98 -16.79
CA LEU A 146 -8.79 -6.88 -17.75
C LEU A 146 -10.16 -6.72 -18.43
N GLU A 147 -10.80 -7.85 -18.76
CA GLU A 147 -12.16 -7.89 -19.29
C GLU A 147 -13.17 -7.33 -18.28
N LEU A 148 -13.08 -7.72 -17.01
CA LEU A 148 -13.96 -7.23 -15.94
C LEU A 148 -13.82 -5.72 -15.70
N GLN A 149 -12.59 -5.19 -15.76
CA GLN A 149 -12.34 -3.76 -15.66
C GLN A 149 -12.88 -3.00 -16.89
N GLY A 150 -12.71 -3.55 -18.09
CA GLY A 150 -13.31 -3.03 -19.33
C GLY A 150 -14.83 -2.99 -19.26
N LEU A 151 -15.46 -4.08 -18.81
CA LEU A 151 -16.91 -4.20 -18.64
C LEU A 151 -17.48 -3.20 -17.62
N LYS A 152 -16.76 -2.95 -16.50
CA LYS A 152 -17.15 -1.90 -15.54
C LYS A 152 -17.15 -0.50 -16.17
N HIS A 153 -16.14 -0.19 -16.99
CA HIS A 153 -16.08 1.08 -17.70
C HIS A 153 -17.23 1.22 -18.72
N ASP A 154 -17.51 0.16 -19.47
CA ASP A 154 -18.61 0.12 -20.44
C ASP A 154 -19.97 0.29 -19.76
N ARG A 155 -20.17 -0.35 -18.60
CA ARG A 155 -21.37 -0.19 -17.78
C ARG A 155 -21.64 1.26 -17.40
N ASP A 156 -20.61 1.98 -16.94
CA ASP A 156 -20.75 3.38 -16.56
C ASP A 156 -21.04 4.27 -17.77
N ASN A 157 -20.45 3.96 -18.92
CA ASN A 157 -20.75 4.63 -20.18
C ASN A 157 -22.22 4.42 -20.63
N VAL A 158 -22.74 3.20 -20.53
CA VAL A 158 -24.15 2.88 -20.83
C VAL A 158 -25.09 3.61 -19.87
N LYS A 159 -24.78 3.62 -18.56
CA LYS A 159 -25.56 4.37 -17.55
C LYS A 159 -25.60 5.87 -17.82
N ARG A 160 -24.49 6.45 -18.27
CA ARG A 160 -24.43 7.87 -18.68
C ARG A 160 -25.33 8.11 -19.89
N LYS A 161 -25.25 7.27 -20.93
CA LYS A 161 -26.11 7.35 -22.13
C LYS A 161 -27.61 7.20 -21.78
N MET A 162 -27.94 6.35 -20.80
CA MET A 162 -29.30 6.18 -20.28
C MET A 162 -29.83 7.46 -19.64
N LYS A 163 -29.06 8.07 -18.72
CA LYS A 163 -29.45 9.35 -18.10
C LYS A 163 -29.66 10.45 -19.15
N GLU A 164 -28.80 10.52 -20.15
CA GLU A 164 -28.97 11.46 -21.26
C GLU A 164 -30.24 11.19 -22.09
N ALA A 165 -30.55 9.93 -22.39
CA ALA A 165 -31.76 9.55 -23.11
C ALA A 165 -33.02 9.91 -22.31
N GLU A 166 -33.02 9.68 -21.00
CA GLU A 166 -34.12 10.03 -20.10
C GLU A 166 -34.36 11.55 -20.04
N LEU A 167 -33.28 12.34 -19.95
CA LEU A 167 -33.35 13.80 -19.98
C LEU A 167 -33.96 14.32 -21.29
N ARG A 168 -33.53 13.75 -22.43
CA ARG A 168 -34.06 14.13 -23.75
C ARG A 168 -35.49 13.66 -23.99
N LYS A 169 -35.91 12.56 -23.35
CA LYS A 169 -37.31 12.09 -23.32
C LYS A 169 -38.22 13.06 -22.54
N LYS A 170 -37.75 13.61 -21.42
CA LYS A 170 -38.51 14.59 -20.61
C LYS A 170 -38.76 15.90 -21.36
N THR A 171 -37.77 16.38 -22.13
CA THR A 171 -37.81 17.66 -22.85
C THR A 171 -38.32 17.57 -24.29
N GLY A 172 -38.44 16.36 -24.85
CA GLY A 172 -38.77 16.14 -26.25
C GLY A 172 -40.27 16.15 -26.61
N SER A 173 -40.55 16.37 -27.90
CA SER A 173 -41.86 16.21 -28.53
C SER A 173 -42.38 14.76 -28.48
N SER A 174 -43.68 14.52 -28.70
CA SER A 174 -44.31 13.20 -28.60
C SER A 174 -43.65 12.13 -29.51
N MET A 175 -43.16 12.52 -30.68
CA MET A 175 -42.45 11.63 -31.61
C MET A 175 -41.03 11.31 -31.11
N MET A 176 -40.36 12.31 -30.52
CA MET A 176 -39.05 12.17 -29.88
C MET A 176 -39.10 11.24 -28.66
N LYS A 177 -40.19 11.28 -27.89
CA LYS A 177 -40.43 10.38 -26.76
C LYS A 177 -40.43 8.92 -27.19
N LYS A 178 -41.11 8.57 -28.30
CA LYS A 178 -41.12 7.21 -28.85
C LYS A 178 -39.73 6.74 -29.29
N TYR A 179 -38.91 7.64 -29.84
CA TYR A 179 -37.53 7.33 -30.22
C TYR A 179 -36.66 7.03 -28.99
N TYR A 180 -36.70 7.89 -27.98
CA TYR A 180 -35.93 7.67 -26.75
C TYR A 180 -36.45 6.49 -25.92
N ASP A 181 -37.74 6.18 -25.96
CA ASP A 181 -38.30 4.94 -25.37
C ASP A 181 -37.67 3.68 -25.98
N ARG A 182 -37.52 3.64 -27.32
CA ARG A 182 -36.83 2.51 -27.97
C ARG A 182 -35.36 2.46 -27.59
N ARG A 183 -34.68 3.61 -27.58
CA ARG A 183 -33.25 3.70 -27.23
C ARG A 183 -32.98 3.35 -25.77
N GLU A 184 -33.89 3.69 -24.87
CA GLU A 184 -33.83 3.32 -23.46
C GLU A 184 -33.94 1.80 -23.30
N LYS A 185 -34.86 1.15 -24.02
CA LYS A 185 -35.00 -0.32 -24.02
C LYS A 185 -33.76 -1.03 -24.56
N THR A 186 -33.12 -0.51 -25.61
CA THR A 186 -31.88 -1.11 -26.14
C THR A 186 -30.74 -0.97 -25.15
N LEU A 187 -30.56 0.21 -24.56
CA LEU A 187 -29.52 0.44 -23.56
C LEU A 187 -29.74 -0.36 -22.27
N LEU A 188 -30.99 -0.65 -21.89
CA LEU A 188 -31.30 -1.57 -20.79
C LEU A 188 -30.93 -3.01 -21.12
N ALA A 189 -31.13 -3.44 -22.36
CA ALA A 189 -30.69 -4.77 -22.81
C ALA A 189 -29.15 -4.87 -22.79
N ASP A 190 -28.46 -3.85 -23.32
CA ASP A 190 -26.99 -3.79 -23.28
C ASP A 190 -26.45 -3.79 -21.83
N LEU A 191 -27.12 -3.09 -20.92
CA LEU A 191 -26.74 -3.06 -19.50
C LEU A 191 -26.92 -4.44 -18.84
N ALA A 192 -28.01 -5.14 -19.15
CA ALA A 192 -28.26 -6.47 -18.63
C ALA A 192 -27.22 -7.48 -19.13
N ASP A 193 -26.80 -7.38 -20.39
CA ASP A 193 -25.75 -8.22 -20.99
C ASP A 193 -24.38 -7.98 -20.32
N ILE A 194 -24.03 -6.71 -20.08
CA ILE A 194 -22.81 -6.35 -19.33
C ILE A 194 -22.88 -6.88 -17.88
N ASP A 195 -24.01 -6.71 -17.21
CA ASP A 195 -24.20 -7.19 -15.83
C ASP A 195 -24.13 -8.73 -15.75
N SER A 196 -24.67 -9.47 -16.74
CA SER A 196 -24.50 -10.93 -16.81
C SER A 196 -23.06 -11.35 -17.06
N ARG A 197 -22.36 -10.67 -17.97
CA ARG A 197 -20.96 -10.99 -18.28
C ARG A 197 -20.03 -10.72 -17.09
N MET A 198 -20.28 -9.63 -16.36
CA MET A 198 -19.57 -9.36 -15.11
C MET A 198 -19.86 -10.43 -14.05
N ALA A 199 -21.10 -10.91 -13.94
CA ALA A 199 -21.46 -11.96 -12.98
C ALA A 199 -20.80 -13.31 -13.33
N GLU A 200 -20.71 -13.66 -14.63
CA GLU A 200 -19.97 -14.83 -15.09
C GLU A 200 -18.49 -14.73 -14.72
N LEU A 201 -17.85 -13.58 -14.98
CA LEU A 201 -16.45 -13.37 -14.63
C LEU A 201 -16.22 -13.38 -13.12
N ASP A 202 -17.13 -12.79 -12.34
CA ASP A 202 -17.06 -12.82 -10.88
C ASP A 202 -17.23 -14.23 -10.32
N ASP A 203 -18.13 -15.05 -10.88
CA ASP A 203 -18.30 -16.46 -10.51
C ASP A 203 -17.08 -17.31 -10.91
N MET A 204 -16.50 -17.07 -12.10
CA MET A 204 -15.24 -17.71 -12.51
C MET A 204 -14.08 -17.37 -11.57
N LEU A 205 -13.98 -16.12 -11.13
CA LEU A 205 -12.95 -15.64 -10.20
C LEU A 205 -13.18 -16.08 -8.75
N ASN A 206 -14.44 -16.20 -8.32
CA ASN A 206 -14.83 -16.59 -6.96
C ASN A 206 -15.17 -18.08 -6.80
N ARG A 207 -15.08 -18.88 -7.87
CA ARG A 207 -15.35 -20.32 -7.77
C ARG A 207 -14.44 -20.92 -6.70
N PRO A 208 -14.99 -21.51 -5.62
CA PRO A 208 -14.17 -22.17 -4.62
C PRO A 208 -13.40 -23.26 -5.35
N GLY A 209 -12.07 -23.14 -5.38
CA GLY A 209 -11.23 -24.11 -6.04
C GLY A 209 -11.54 -25.51 -5.51
N GLU A 210 -12.13 -26.35 -6.36
CA GLU A 210 -11.92 -27.78 -6.26
C GLU A 210 -10.42 -28.01 -6.50
N GLY A 211 -9.62 -28.01 -5.43
CA GLY A 211 -8.29 -28.60 -5.46
C GLY A 211 -7.07 -27.76 -5.09
N GLU A 212 -7.18 -26.63 -4.38
CA GLU A 212 -5.98 -26.00 -3.77
C GLU A 212 -6.34 -25.30 -2.46
N GLY A 213 -6.80 -26.11 -1.49
CA GLY A 213 -6.81 -25.71 -0.10
C GLY A 213 -5.38 -25.59 0.40
N LEU A 214 -4.93 -24.35 0.64
CA LEU A 214 -3.65 -24.00 1.27
C LEU A 214 -3.59 -24.38 2.77
N SER A 215 -4.15 -25.53 3.12
CA SER A 215 -4.21 -26.08 4.48
C SER A 215 -3.80 -27.56 4.54
N ALA A 216 -3.31 -28.14 3.44
CA ALA A 216 -2.96 -29.57 3.36
C ALA A 216 -1.45 -29.89 3.33
N ASP A 217 -0.55 -28.89 3.36
CA ASP A 217 0.89 -29.16 3.44
C ASP A 217 1.50 -28.57 4.72
N VAL A 218 1.04 -29.11 5.85
CA VAL A 218 1.85 -29.21 7.06
C VAL A 218 1.98 -30.69 7.32
N THR A 219 2.85 -31.34 6.55
CA THR A 219 3.33 -32.67 6.90
C THR A 219 4.02 -32.54 8.24
N GLN A 220 3.37 -33.05 9.29
CA GLN A 220 3.97 -33.22 10.60
C GLN A 220 5.11 -34.22 10.44
N ASP A 221 6.35 -33.73 10.45
CA ASP A 221 7.52 -34.57 10.72
C ASP A 221 7.40 -35.07 12.18
N GLU A 222 6.72 -36.19 12.38
CA GLU A 222 6.97 -37.02 13.56
C GLU A 222 8.31 -37.74 13.37
N PRO A 223 9.20 -37.74 14.37
CA PRO A 223 10.44 -38.49 14.30
C PRO A 223 10.13 -39.98 14.49
N GLU A 224 10.32 -40.78 13.44
CA GLU A 224 10.41 -42.24 13.57
C GLU A 224 11.62 -42.59 14.44
N THR A 225 11.36 -42.90 15.71
CA THR A 225 12.29 -43.59 16.59
C THR A 225 12.19 -45.09 16.36
N SER A 226 13.36 -45.69 16.12
CA SER A 226 13.77 -47.07 16.45
C SER A 226 12.96 -48.23 15.89
N ASP A 227 13.62 -49.06 15.07
CA ASP A 227 13.86 -50.48 15.39
C ASP A 227 14.89 -51.08 14.41
N ASP A 228 16.15 -51.16 14.86
CA ASP A 228 17.17 -52.03 14.29
C ASP A 228 17.06 -53.39 14.98
N GLU A 229 16.32 -54.33 14.38
CA GLU A 229 16.46 -55.77 14.64
C GLU A 229 16.85 -56.46 13.32
N LYS A 230 18.15 -56.73 13.17
CA LYS A 230 18.65 -57.71 12.20
C LYS A 230 19.05 -58.97 12.95
N ASP A 231 18.08 -59.88 13.07
CA ASP A 231 18.36 -61.31 13.12
C ASP A 231 18.25 -61.86 11.70
N THR A 232 19.33 -62.44 11.20
CA THR A 232 19.24 -63.43 10.12
C THR A 232 20.33 -64.47 10.34
N GLU A 233 19.88 -65.67 10.68
CA GLU A 233 20.61 -66.93 10.70
C GLU A 233 21.07 -67.29 9.27
N GLU A 234 22.36 -67.62 9.12
CA GLU A 234 22.93 -68.87 8.55
C GLU A 234 24.46 -68.77 8.44
#